data_AF-A0A8J2SH77-F1
#
_entry.id   AF-A0A8J2SH77-F1
#
_cell.length_a   1.000
_cell.length_b   1.000
_cell.length_c   1.000
_cell.angle_alpha   90.00
_cell.angle_beta   90.00
_cell.angle_gamma   90.00
#
_symmetry.space_group_name_H-M   'P 1'
#
loop_
_entity.id
_entity.type
_entity.pdbx_description
1 polymer ?
#
loop_
_entity_poly.entity_id
_entity_poly.type
_entity_poly.pdbx_seq_one_letter_code
_entity_poly.pdbx_strand_id
1 'polypeptide(L)'
;MIAHYCGRALRRLTTLPRHFASSTSLPVDDGCGQWPVGVGRGSKSPGYSGVHDVGGIESLLAVRLDTRERPYDYWERTTHALLVTLIGKRHLTVDQLRRAVEQLHPEHYAAFGYYEKWAAAMAQLAVESGLIQSGALADPVRDPPPAKFHVGDTVVVREEVLASRWRKPHLRVPGYAFGASGVVERVCGAFSDPETLAFSRPGEDVPKQNLYRVRFESAALWPEAAASSTDTVDVEVYESWLAAAPTAHDHDHEHEDEGPYTPARRLADQLLDALVMEGVVSREELRQAVERLDAIGTQQEGPRLVARAWVDPDFRNLLLRDATAAAGELGIAAVNSTAPTVLTAVENTPSVHNLIVCTLCSCYPLSILGLSPPWYKSRVFRARAVREPRRLLSQEFGLAIPDDVAVRVHDSTADLRYIVLPRRPAGTEGWSEADLAALVTRDTMIGTAVCN
;
A
#
# COMPACT_ATOMS: atom_id res chain seq x y z
N MET A 1 21.28 -48.41 5.88
CA MET A 1 21.46 -49.28 4.70
C MET A 1 20.30 -50.27 4.65
N ILE A 2 19.58 -50.24 3.54
CA ILE A 2 18.76 -51.32 2.95
C ILE A 2 17.37 -51.58 3.54
N ALA A 3 16.42 -51.50 2.61
CA ALA A 3 14.97 -51.56 2.72
C ALA A 3 14.39 -52.99 2.73
N HIS A 4 13.06 -53.01 2.88
CA HIS A 4 12.06 -53.99 2.42
C HIS A 4 11.72 -55.16 3.35
N TYR A 5 10.45 -55.24 3.78
CA TYR A 5 9.58 -56.40 3.53
C TYR A 5 8.10 -56.15 3.89
N CYS A 6 7.21 -56.63 3.00
CA CYS A 6 5.76 -56.94 3.16
C CYS A 6 4.76 -55.79 3.42
N GLY A 7 3.55 -55.76 2.84
CA GLY A 7 2.78 -56.78 2.12
C GLY A 7 1.27 -56.53 2.39
N ARG A 8 0.44 -56.55 1.34
CA ARG A 8 -1.02 -56.28 1.36
C ARG A 8 -1.84 -57.43 1.97
N ALA A 9 -2.97 -57.11 2.62
CA ALA A 9 -4.19 -57.97 2.72
C ALA A 9 -5.42 -57.10 3.06
N LEU A 10 -6.40 -56.91 2.15
CA LEU A 10 -7.68 -57.64 2.00
C LEU A 10 -8.67 -57.41 3.16
N ARG A 11 -9.70 -56.55 3.03
CA ARG A 11 -11.05 -56.68 2.39
C ARG A 11 -12.19 -57.13 3.34
N ARG A 12 -13.17 -56.21 3.47
CA ARG A 12 -14.66 -56.34 3.51
C ARG A 12 -15.40 -56.78 4.81
N LEU A 13 -16.36 -55.93 5.25
CA LEU A 13 -17.84 -56.13 5.33
C LEU A 13 -18.48 -55.03 6.23
N THR A 14 -19.28 -54.08 5.69
CA THR A 14 -20.77 -53.89 5.85
C THR A 14 -21.26 -53.79 7.32
N THR A 15 -21.99 -52.79 7.87
CA THR A 15 -23.08 -51.88 7.40
C THR A 15 -23.47 -50.87 8.52
N LEU A 16 -23.59 -49.55 8.21
CA LEU A 16 -24.41 -48.41 8.78
C LEU A 16 -24.35 -48.03 10.31
N PRO A 17 -24.69 -46.78 10.78
CA PRO A 17 -25.27 -45.59 10.12
C PRO A 17 -24.52 -44.24 10.38
N ARG A 18 -25.15 -43.13 9.97
CA ARG A 18 -24.68 -41.73 9.82
C ARG A 18 -24.15 -41.00 11.08
N HIS A 19 -23.30 -40.01 10.78
CA HIS A 19 -22.91 -38.78 11.52
C HIS A 19 -21.54 -38.80 12.25
N PHE A 20 -20.82 -37.68 12.03
CA PHE A 20 -19.46 -37.31 12.48
C PHE A 20 -18.28 -37.83 11.66
N ALA A 21 -17.82 -36.99 10.72
CA ALA A 21 -16.41 -36.89 10.40
C ALA A 21 -16.06 -35.41 10.15
N SER A 22 -15.47 -34.80 11.18
CA SER A 22 -14.75 -33.54 11.11
C SER A 22 -13.59 -33.68 10.14
N SER A 23 -13.67 -32.96 9.02
CA SER A 23 -12.55 -32.77 8.11
C SER A 23 -11.60 -31.71 8.69
N THR A 24 -10.69 -32.13 9.55
CA THR A 24 -9.49 -31.35 9.93
C THR A 24 -8.41 -31.53 8.87
N SER A 25 -8.68 -31.03 7.67
CA SER A 25 -7.64 -30.72 6.70
C SER A 25 -7.75 -29.23 6.40
N LEU A 26 -6.73 -28.48 6.80
CA LEU A 26 -6.53 -27.12 6.30
C LEU A 26 -6.55 -27.18 4.76
N PRO A 27 -7.28 -26.30 4.06
CA PRO A 27 -7.27 -26.27 2.61
C PRO A 27 -5.82 -26.07 2.15
N VAL A 28 -5.36 -26.97 1.29
CA VAL A 28 -4.11 -26.75 0.55
C VAL A 28 -4.47 -25.71 -0.51
N ASP A 29 -3.98 -24.49 -0.33
CA ASP A 29 -4.04 -23.44 -1.34
C ASP A 29 -3.17 -23.87 -2.54
N ASP A 30 -3.82 -24.29 -3.61
CA ASP A 30 -3.17 -24.72 -4.86
C ASP A 30 -2.84 -23.53 -5.79
N GLY A 31 -2.96 -22.29 -5.28
CA GLY A 31 -2.70 -21.07 -6.04
C GLY A 31 -3.76 -20.76 -7.08
N CYS A 32 -4.83 -21.56 -7.17
CA CYS A 32 -6.04 -21.25 -7.92
C CYS A 32 -7.20 -21.15 -6.95
N GLY A 33 -7.17 -20.10 -6.11
CA GLY A 33 -8.19 -19.86 -5.09
C GLY A 33 -9.60 -20.20 -5.59
N GLN A 34 -10.23 -21.17 -4.95
CA GLN A 34 -11.64 -21.45 -5.19
C GLN A 34 -12.45 -20.34 -4.53
N TRP A 35 -12.74 -19.29 -5.31
CA TRP A 35 -13.54 -18.16 -4.88
C TRP A 35 -15.03 -18.39 -5.19
N PRO A 36 -15.96 -18.07 -4.27
CA PRO A 36 -17.39 -18.30 -4.49
C PRO A 36 -17.90 -17.55 -5.73
N VAL A 37 -18.55 -18.28 -6.63
CA VAL A 37 -19.02 -17.77 -7.93
C VAL A 37 -20.39 -17.08 -7.74
N GLY A 38 -20.43 -15.75 -7.85
CA GLY A 38 -21.68 -15.00 -7.96
C GLY A 38 -22.24 -15.10 -9.38
N VAL A 39 -23.36 -15.79 -9.55
CA VAL A 39 -24.04 -15.96 -10.85
C VAL A 39 -24.89 -14.73 -11.16
N GLY A 40 -24.63 -14.07 -12.30
CA GLY A 40 -25.49 -13.01 -12.82
C GLY A 40 -25.01 -12.40 -14.14
N ARG A 41 -25.40 -12.99 -15.28
CA ARG A 41 -25.29 -12.33 -16.60
C ARG A 41 -26.42 -11.31 -16.72
N GLY A 42 -26.12 -10.02 -16.89
CA GLY A 42 -27.16 -9.03 -17.25
C GLY A 42 -26.83 -7.55 -17.03
N SER A 43 -25.84 -7.21 -16.22
CA SER A 43 -25.29 -5.86 -16.08
C SER A 43 -23.77 -5.97 -16.06
N LYS A 44 -23.03 -4.95 -16.48
CA LYS A 44 -21.60 -4.82 -16.13
C LYS A 44 -21.48 -4.53 -14.62
N SER A 45 -22.05 -5.40 -13.80
CA SER A 45 -21.68 -5.55 -12.40
C SER A 45 -20.25 -6.08 -12.43
N PRO A 46 -19.28 -5.42 -11.79
CA PRO A 46 -17.89 -5.79 -11.89
C PRO A 46 -17.71 -7.14 -11.21
N GLY A 47 -17.77 -8.20 -12.01
CA GLY A 47 -17.30 -9.50 -11.61
C GLY A 47 -15.80 -9.37 -11.36
N TYR A 48 -15.45 -9.22 -10.08
CA TYR A 48 -14.10 -9.28 -9.55
C TYR A 48 -13.11 -8.24 -10.14
N SER A 49 -13.15 -7.01 -9.63
CA SER A 49 -12.01 -6.10 -9.65
C SER A 49 -11.28 -6.23 -8.32
N GLY A 50 -10.00 -6.65 -8.31
CA GLY A 50 -9.19 -6.55 -7.10
C GLY A 50 -9.18 -5.10 -6.58
N VAL A 51 -8.94 -4.89 -5.28
CA VAL A 51 -9.01 -3.54 -4.65
C VAL A 51 -8.13 -2.48 -5.33
N HIS A 52 -7.13 -2.94 -6.09
CA HIS A 52 -6.19 -2.14 -6.85
C HIS A 52 -6.68 -1.69 -8.23
N ASP A 53 -7.62 -2.42 -8.83
CA ASP A 53 -8.22 -2.06 -10.10
C ASP A 53 -9.29 -1.00 -9.85
N VAL A 54 -8.87 0.27 -10.00
CA VAL A 54 -9.73 1.42 -9.77
C VAL A 54 -10.31 2.00 -11.05
N GLY A 55 -10.04 1.40 -12.20
CA GLY A 55 -10.44 1.91 -13.51
C GLY A 55 -11.95 2.13 -13.59
N GLY A 56 -12.38 3.38 -13.72
CA GLY A 56 -13.79 3.73 -13.89
C GLY A 56 -14.72 3.44 -12.72
N ILE A 57 -14.21 3.28 -11.49
CA ILE A 57 -15.04 3.15 -10.28
C ILE A 57 -15.95 4.37 -10.12
N GLU A 58 -17.27 4.14 -10.12
CA GLU A 58 -18.29 5.19 -10.11
C GLU A 58 -18.26 6.07 -8.85
N SER A 59 -18.02 5.48 -7.68
CA SER A 59 -17.94 6.22 -6.41
C SER A 59 -16.79 7.21 -6.34
N LEU A 60 -15.78 7.09 -7.22
CA LEU A 60 -14.64 8.00 -7.29
C LEU A 60 -14.84 9.14 -8.30
N LEU A 61 -15.87 9.09 -9.15
CA LEU A 61 -16.10 10.11 -10.19
C LEU A 61 -16.59 11.44 -9.62
N ALA A 62 -17.30 11.41 -8.49
CA ALA A 62 -17.78 12.59 -7.79
C ALA A 62 -16.73 13.21 -6.84
N VAL A 63 -15.60 12.52 -6.62
CA VAL A 63 -14.54 12.99 -5.72
C VAL A 63 -13.66 14.00 -6.44
N ARG A 64 -13.46 15.18 -5.81
CA ARG A 64 -12.55 16.21 -6.32
C ARG A 64 -11.11 15.69 -6.31
N LEU A 65 -10.38 15.91 -7.40
CA LEU A 65 -8.96 15.57 -7.46
C LEU A 65 -8.15 16.67 -6.78
N ASP A 66 -7.24 16.29 -5.88
CA ASP A 66 -6.21 17.20 -5.41
C ASP A 66 -5.03 17.18 -6.39
N THR A 67 -4.90 18.24 -7.18
CA THR A 67 -3.83 18.39 -8.18
C THR A 67 -2.59 19.10 -7.64
N ARG A 68 -2.57 19.48 -6.36
CA ARG A 68 -1.43 20.18 -5.76
C ARG A 68 -0.16 19.33 -5.80
N GLU A 69 0.93 19.97 -6.22
CA GLU A 69 2.25 19.38 -6.07
C GLU A 69 2.75 19.59 -4.64
N ARG A 70 3.38 18.55 -4.09
CA ARG A 70 4.15 18.66 -2.85
C ARG A 70 5.43 17.85 -2.98
N PRO A 71 6.52 18.29 -2.34
CA PRO A 71 7.69 17.43 -2.18
C PRO A 71 7.30 16.18 -1.36
N TYR A 72 7.97 15.08 -1.65
CA TYR A 72 7.82 13.87 -0.85
C TYR A 72 8.54 14.02 0.48
N ASP A 73 7.88 13.58 1.54
CA ASP A 73 8.47 13.59 2.88
C ASP A 73 9.67 12.64 2.92
N TYR A 74 10.57 12.87 3.87
CA TYR A 74 11.77 12.05 3.97
C TYR A 74 11.45 10.55 4.15
N TRP A 75 10.41 10.21 4.93
CA TRP A 75 10.00 8.82 5.14
C TRP A 75 9.44 8.16 3.87
N GLU A 76 8.74 8.92 3.01
CA GLU A 76 8.22 8.43 1.72
C GLU A 76 9.37 8.09 0.77
N ARG A 77 10.35 8.99 0.68
CA ARG A 77 11.60 8.77 -0.08
C ARG A 77 12.39 7.60 0.46
N THR A 78 12.48 7.48 1.79
CA THR A 78 13.16 6.35 2.45
C THR A 78 12.45 5.03 2.17
N THR A 79 11.11 5.01 2.16
CA THR A 79 10.30 3.83 1.80
C THR A 79 10.55 3.40 0.35
N HIS A 80 10.63 4.36 -0.58
CA HIS A 80 10.99 4.07 -1.98
C HIS A 80 12.42 3.57 -2.10
N ALA A 81 13.38 4.21 -1.42
CA ALA A 81 14.78 3.80 -1.39
C ALA A 81 14.95 2.38 -0.83
N LEU A 82 14.18 2.03 0.21
CA LEU A 82 14.15 0.68 0.76
C LEU A 82 13.67 -0.33 -0.27
N LEU A 83 12.57 -0.03 -0.98
CA LEU A 83 12.06 -0.89 -2.05
C LEU A 83 13.13 -1.15 -3.12
N VAL A 84 13.77 -0.09 -3.62
CA VAL A 84 14.81 -0.19 -4.64
C VAL A 84 16.00 -1.02 -4.15
N THR A 85 16.40 -0.81 -2.89
CA THR A 85 17.51 -1.54 -2.28
C THR A 85 17.20 -3.03 -2.15
N LEU A 86 16.00 -3.39 -1.67
CA LEU A 86 15.57 -4.79 -1.56
C LEU A 86 15.47 -5.48 -2.92
N ILE A 87 14.99 -4.78 -3.96
CA ILE A 87 14.97 -5.31 -5.33
C ILE A 87 16.39 -5.50 -5.88
N GLY A 88 17.27 -4.51 -5.70
CA GLY A 88 18.66 -4.57 -6.14
C GLY A 88 19.43 -5.74 -5.50
N LYS A 89 19.10 -6.05 -4.24
CA LYS A 89 19.61 -7.21 -3.48
C LYS A 89 18.87 -8.52 -3.75
N ARG A 90 17.87 -8.51 -4.64
CA ARG A 90 17.05 -9.68 -5.04
C ARG A 90 16.25 -10.29 -3.89
N HIS A 91 15.91 -9.50 -2.87
CA HIS A 91 15.07 -9.93 -1.75
C HIS A 91 13.59 -9.95 -2.11
N LEU A 92 13.16 -9.11 -3.05
CA LEU A 92 11.81 -9.10 -3.59
C LEU A 92 11.80 -8.58 -5.04
N THR A 93 10.67 -8.75 -5.72
CA THR A 93 10.39 -8.22 -7.05
C THR A 93 9.21 -7.23 -7.00
N VAL A 94 9.07 -6.42 -8.05
CA VAL A 94 7.92 -5.50 -8.19
C VAL A 94 6.60 -6.27 -8.20
N ASP A 95 6.55 -7.44 -8.83
CA ASP A 95 5.33 -8.25 -8.89
C ASP A 95 4.97 -8.88 -7.54
N GLN A 96 5.98 -9.28 -6.75
CA GLN A 96 5.74 -9.68 -5.35
C GLN A 96 5.20 -8.52 -4.52
N LEU A 97 5.74 -7.30 -4.69
CA LEU A 97 5.22 -6.10 -4.02
C LEU A 97 3.76 -5.83 -4.43
N ARG A 98 3.45 -5.88 -5.74
CA ARG A 98 2.09 -5.70 -6.26
C ARG A 98 1.14 -6.71 -5.63
N ARG A 99 1.45 -8.01 -5.71
CA ARG A 99 0.65 -9.07 -5.08
C ARG A 99 0.39 -8.78 -3.60
N ALA A 100 1.40 -8.38 -2.83
CA ALA A 100 1.24 -8.08 -1.42
C ALA A 100 0.33 -6.86 -1.18
N VAL A 101 0.45 -5.80 -1.99
CA VAL A 101 -0.46 -4.64 -1.97
C VAL A 101 -1.90 -5.04 -2.33
N GLU A 102 -2.08 -5.94 -3.30
CA GLU A 102 -3.38 -6.41 -3.77
C GLU A 102 -4.11 -7.30 -2.74
N GLN A 103 -3.36 -7.94 -1.85
CA GLN A 103 -3.88 -8.77 -0.76
C GLN A 103 -4.24 -7.97 0.50
N LEU A 104 -3.98 -6.66 0.54
CA LEU A 104 -4.40 -5.81 1.65
C LEU A 104 -5.93 -5.87 1.81
N HIS A 105 -6.39 -5.89 3.07
CA HIS A 105 -7.82 -5.81 3.36
C HIS A 105 -8.40 -4.55 2.68
N PRO A 106 -9.62 -4.61 2.08
CA PRO A 106 -10.18 -3.47 1.33
C PRO A 106 -10.22 -2.15 2.11
N GLU A 107 -10.46 -2.23 3.42
CA GLU A 107 -10.45 -1.05 4.31
C GLU A 107 -9.04 -0.45 4.44
N HIS A 108 -8.00 -1.27 4.63
CA HIS A 108 -6.61 -0.79 4.68
C HIS A 108 -6.15 -0.27 3.32
N TYR A 109 -6.54 -0.94 2.23
CA TYR A 109 -6.24 -0.44 0.89
C TYR A 109 -6.87 0.93 0.65
N ALA A 110 -8.10 1.15 1.11
CA ALA A 110 -8.80 2.42 0.97
C ALA A 110 -8.21 3.51 1.88
N ALA A 111 -7.83 3.16 3.12
CA ALA A 111 -7.36 4.09 4.13
C ALA A 111 -5.88 4.50 3.93
N PHE A 112 -5.03 3.57 3.51
CA PHE A 112 -3.59 3.82 3.43
C PHE A 112 -3.23 4.76 2.27
N GLY A 113 -2.30 5.66 2.54
CA GLY A 113 -1.55 6.41 1.54
C GLY A 113 -0.75 5.50 0.61
N TYR A 114 -0.13 6.10 -0.41
CA TYR A 114 0.58 5.34 -1.44
C TYR A 114 1.82 4.59 -0.88
N TYR A 115 2.69 5.31 -0.16
CA TYR A 115 3.90 4.70 0.43
C TYR A 115 3.59 3.87 1.68
N GLU A 116 2.46 4.13 2.34
CA GLU A 116 1.97 3.29 3.44
C GLU A 116 1.65 1.86 2.96
N LYS A 117 1.01 1.73 1.79
CA LYS A 117 0.79 0.43 1.15
C LYS A 117 2.11 -0.28 0.84
N TRP A 118 3.13 0.45 0.41
CA TRP A 118 4.45 -0.10 0.12
C TRP A 118 5.15 -0.59 1.38
N ALA A 119 5.15 0.20 2.46
CA ALA A 119 5.70 -0.20 3.75
C ALA A 119 5.00 -1.48 4.27
N ALA A 120 3.67 -1.53 4.23
CA ALA A 120 2.89 -2.70 4.61
C ALA A 120 3.22 -3.95 3.77
N ALA A 121 3.29 -3.79 2.45
CA ALA A 121 3.61 -4.88 1.54
C ALA A 121 5.05 -5.38 1.72
N MET A 122 6.04 -4.48 1.87
CA MET A 122 7.42 -4.88 2.12
C MET A 122 7.59 -5.57 3.47
N ALA A 123 6.90 -5.09 4.51
CA ALA A 123 6.89 -5.73 5.82
C ALA A 123 6.32 -7.15 5.76
N GLN A 124 5.19 -7.33 5.07
CA GLN A 124 4.62 -8.64 4.82
C GLN A 124 5.59 -9.56 4.08
N LEU A 125 6.20 -9.08 2.99
CA LEU A 125 7.15 -9.86 2.20
C LEU A 125 8.42 -10.21 2.99
N ALA A 126 8.92 -9.30 3.82
CA ALA A 126 10.09 -9.54 4.66
C ALA A 126 9.84 -10.66 5.68
N VAL A 127 8.64 -10.71 6.28
CA VAL A 127 8.23 -11.81 7.16
C VAL A 127 8.01 -13.10 6.35
N GLU A 128 7.29 -13.04 5.23
CA GLU A 128 6.99 -14.21 4.39
C GLU A 128 8.25 -14.90 3.85
N SER A 129 9.27 -14.12 3.49
CA SER A 129 10.56 -14.63 3.00
C SER A 129 11.53 -14.99 4.13
N GLY A 130 11.18 -14.72 5.39
CA GLY A 130 12.03 -14.97 6.55
C GLY A 130 13.22 -14.02 6.70
N LEU A 131 13.19 -12.85 6.03
CA LEU A 131 14.22 -11.80 6.20
C LEU A 131 14.16 -11.16 7.58
N ILE A 132 12.97 -11.13 8.18
CA ILE A 132 12.75 -10.70 9.56
C ILE A 132 11.78 -11.67 10.24
N GLN A 133 11.90 -11.83 11.56
CA GLN A 133 10.92 -12.56 12.36
C GLN A 133 9.60 -11.79 12.42
N SER A 134 8.47 -12.47 12.57
CA SER A 134 7.15 -11.80 12.69
C SER A 134 7.07 -10.86 13.91
N GLY A 135 7.84 -11.14 14.97
CA GLY A 135 7.93 -10.29 16.16
C GLY A 135 8.86 -9.07 16.01
N ALA A 136 9.67 -9.00 14.94
CA ALA A 136 10.61 -7.89 14.73
C ALA A 136 9.92 -6.56 14.38
N LEU A 137 8.64 -6.62 14.00
CA LEU A 137 7.79 -5.46 13.72
C LEU A 137 6.88 -5.09 14.89
N ALA A 138 6.98 -5.80 16.03
CA ALA A 138 6.31 -5.40 17.26
C ALA A 138 7.02 -4.17 17.85
N ASP A 139 6.32 -3.37 18.65
CA ASP A 139 6.96 -2.31 19.43
C ASP A 139 8.12 -2.92 20.26
N PRO A 140 9.28 -2.24 20.35
CA PRO A 140 10.47 -2.81 20.97
C PRO A 140 10.18 -3.31 22.38
N VAL A 141 10.73 -4.49 22.69
CA VAL A 141 10.67 -5.13 24.01
C VAL A 141 11.12 -4.12 25.07
N ARG A 142 10.18 -3.63 25.87
CA ARG A 142 10.47 -3.03 27.16
C ARG A 142 10.09 -4.06 28.21
N ASP A 143 10.86 -4.12 29.30
CA ASP A 143 10.28 -4.58 30.56
C ASP A 143 8.94 -3.87 30.73
N PRO A 144 7.87 -4.55 31.22
CA PRO A 144 6.60 -3.89 31.38
C PRO A 144 6.86 -2.64 32.21
N PRO A 145 6.44 -1.46 31.74
CA PRO A 145 6.52 -0.27 32.56
C PRO A 145 5.81 -0.55 33.89
N PRO A 146 6.15 0.17 34.98
CA PRO A 146 5.40 0.06 36.21
C PRO A 146 3.89 0.12 35.90
N ALA A 147 3.12 -0.77 36.55
CA ALA A 147 1.71 -0.97 36.28
C ALA A 147 0.98 0.36 36.08
N LYS A 148 0.42 0.57 34.87
CA LYS A 148 -0.25 1.81 34.51
C LYS A 148 -1.49 2.07 35.37
N PHE A 149 -2.20 0.99 35.70
CA PHE A 149 -3.40 1.02 36.54
C PHE A 149 -3.13 0.36 37.89
N HIS A 150 -3.85 0.82 38.92
CA HIS A 150 -3.78 0.35 40.29
C HIS A 150 -5.08 -0.36 40.68
N VAL A 151 -5.02 -1.16 41.74
CA VAL A 151 -6.22 -1.80 42.31
C VAL A 151 -7.23 -0.72 42.74
N GLY A 152 -8.47 -0.86 42.28
CA GLY A 152 -9.54 0.12 42.49
C GLY A 152 -9.74 1.10 41.32
N ASP A 153 -8.82 1.18 40.36
CA ASP A 153 -8.99 2.04 39.19
C ASP A 153 -10.16 1.55 38.32
N THR A 154 -10.97 2.49 37.84
CA THR A 154 -11.98 2.19 36.82
C THR A 154 -11.33 2.28 35.44
N VAL A 155 -11.44 1.20 34.67
CA VAL A 155 -10.85 1.05 33.34
C VAL A 155 -11.92 0.65 32.33
N VAL A 156 -11.68 0.99 31.09
CA VAL A 156 -12.53 0.59 29.96
C VAL A 156 -11.71 -0.35 29.07
N VAL A 157 -12.30 -1.48 28.69
CA VAL A 157 -11.68 -2.36 27.69
C VAL A 157 -11.84 -1.71 26.32
N ARG A 158 -10.73 -1.54 25.61
CA ARG A 158 -10.71 -0.95 24.28
C ARG A 158 -11.52 -1.80 23.30
N GLU A 159 -12.20 -1.11 22.39
CA GLU A 159 -12.81 -1.74 21.21
C GLU A 159 -11.74 -2.35 20.30
N GLU A 160 -12.08 -3.43 19.59
CA GLU A 160 -11.21 -3.94 18.52
C GLU A 160 -11.24 -2.97 17.34
N VAL A 161 -10.24 -2.10 17.27
CA VAL A 161 -10.05 -1.21 16.12
C VAL A 161 -9.28 -1.95 15.02
N LEU A 162 -10.01 -2.60 14.11
CA LEU A 162 -9.43 -3.26 12.93
C LEU A 162 -8.72 -2.25 11.99
N ALA A 163 -9.15 -0.99 12.02
CA ALA A 163 -8.64 0.05 11.14
C ALA A 163 -7.15 0.41 11.36
N SER A 164 -6.61 0.17 12.55
CA SER A 164 -5.22 0.54 12.91
C SER A 164 -4.21 -0.61 12.80
N ARG A 165 -4.67 -1.84 12.53
CA ARG A 165 -3.84 -3.06 12.57
C ARG A 165 -3.85 -3.77 11.22
N TRP A 166 -2.68 -3.95 10.60
CA TRP A 166 -2.54 -4.53 9.25
C TRP A 166 -2.86 -6.04 9.16
N ARG A 167 -2.98 -6.74 10.30
CA ARG A 167 -3.38 -8.16 10.42
C ARG A 167 -4.29 -8.32 11.63
N LYS A 168 -5.22 -9.27 11.57
CA LYS A 168 -6.08 -9.62 12.70
C LYS A 168 -5.22 -10.20 13.84
N PRO A 169 -5.21 -9.60 15.05
CA PRO A 169 -4.39 -10.10 16.15
C PRO A 169 -4.93 -11.40 16.73
N HIS A 170 -4.06 -12.18 17.37
CA HIS A 170 -4.48 -13.30 18.22
C HIS A 170 -5.07 -12.77 19.52
N LEU A 171 -6.40 -12.72 19.62
CA LEU A 171 -7.08 -12.16 20.77
C LEU A 171 -7.24 -13.18 21.90
N ARG A 172 -6.83 -12.76 23.10
CA ARG A 172 -7.17 -13.42 24.37
C ARG A 172 -8.14 -12.60 25.21
N VAL A 173 -8.42 -11.36 24.82
CA VAL A 173 -9.48 -10.53 25.41
C VAL A 173 -10.81 -10.91 24.76
N PRO A 174 -11.82 -11.31 25.55
CA PRO A 174 -13.09 -11.76 24.99
C PRO A 174 -13.90 -10.58 24.47
N GLY A 175 -14.52 -10.76 23.30
CA GLY A 175 -15.25 -9.67 22.63
C GLY A 175 -16.46 -9.13 23.39
N TYR A 176 -17.04 -9.90 24.33
CA TYR A 176 -18.13 -9.40 25.18
C TYR A 176 -17.69 -8.29 26.14
N ALA A 177 -16.38 -8.16 26.39
CA ALA A 177 -15.84 -7.17 27.30
C ALA A 177 -15.51 -5.86 26.59
N PHE A 178 -15.48 -5.81 25.26
CA PHE A 178 -15.14 -4.60 24.51
C PHE A 178 -16.10 -3.45 24.82
N GLY A 179 -15.54 -2.27 25.05
CA GLY A 179 -16.28 -1.08 25.45
C GLY A 179 -16.81 -1.09 26.89
N ALA A 180 -16.75 -2.23 27.59
CA ALA A 180 -17.25 -2.34 28.95
C ALA A 180 -16.30 -1.69 29.97
N SER A 181 -16.89 -1.04 30.97
CA SER A 181 -16.19 -0.48 32.12
C SER A 181 -16.14 -1.49 33.27
N GLY A 182 -14.98 -1.62 33.90
CA GLY A 182 -14.77 -2.46 35.07
C GLY A 182 -13.78 -1.85 36.04
N VAL A 183 -13.61 -2.49 37.20
CA VAL A 183 -12.67 -2.06 38.24
C VAL A 183 -11.49 -3.02 38.27
N VAL A 184 -10.27 -2.50 38.33
CA VAL A 184 -9.07 -3.31 38.52
C VAL A 184 -9.13 -3.97 39.90
N GLU A 185 -9.35 -5.28 39.94
CA GLU A 185 -9.36 -6.08 41.17
C GLU A 185 -7.93 -6.42 41.60
N ARG A 186 -7.05 -6.68 40.63
CA ARG A 186 -5.66 -7.08 40.88
C ARG A 186 -4.73 -6.77 39.72
N VAL A 187 -3.50 -6.41 40.05
CA VAL A 187 -2.37 -6.45 39.11
C VAL A 187 -1.73 -7.84 39.19
N CYS A 188 -1.86 -8.64 38.13
CA CYS A 188 -1.38 -10.02 38.08
C CYS A 188 0.14 -10.12 37.81
N GLY A 189 0.75 -9.04 37.31
CA GLY A 189 2.18 -8.95 37.03
C GLY A 189 2.52 -9.00 35.55
N ALA A 190 3.78 -9.29 35.25
CA ALA A 190 4.35 -9.29 33.90
C ALA A 190 4.11 -10.62 33.18
N PHE A 191 3.35 -10.61 32.08
CA PHE A 191 3.10 -11.77 31.23
C PHE A 191 3.50 -11.51 29.79
N SER A 192 4.00 -12.55 29.12
CA SER A 192 4.26 -12.54 27.68
C SER A 192 3.02 -12.12 26.90
N ASP A 193 3.21 -11.23 25.92
CA ASP A 193 2.15 -10.78 25.04
C ASP A 193 1.64 -11.92 24.14
N PRO A 194 0.37 -12.36 24.29
CA PRO A 194 -0.17 -13.47 23.51
C PRO A 194 -0.29 -13.15 22.02
N GLU A 195 -0.45 -11.88 21.66
CA GLU A 195 -0.51 -11.46 20.27
C GLU A 195 0.83 -11.70 19.57
N THR A 196 1.94 -11.36 20.23
CA THR A 196 3.29 -11.67 19.74
C THR A 196 3.59 -13.16 19.82
N LEU A 197 3.28 -13.84 20.94
CA LEU A 197 3.52 -15.27 21.12
C LEU A 197 2.91 -16.14 20.02
N ALA A 198 1.73 -15.76 19.50
CA ALA A 198 1.05 -16.50 18.45
C ALA A 198 1.88 -16.63 17.15
N PHE A 199 2.89 -15.77 16.98
CA PHE A 199 3.76 -15.74 15.81
C PHE A 199 5.23 -16.03 16.14
N SER A 200 5.56 -16.25 17.41
CA SER A 200 6.91 -16.59 17.88
C SER A 200 7.16 -18.10 17.88
N ARG A 201 8.44 -18.50 17.85
CA ARG A 201 8.83 -19.90 17.99
C ARG A 201 8.66 -20.36 19.44
N PRO A 202 8.38 -21.65 19.68
CA PRO A 202 8.35 -22.19 21.04
C PRO A 202 9.68 -21.92 21.78
N GLY A 203 9.61 -21.24 22.92
CA GLY A 203 10.77 -20.90 23.75
C GLY A 203 11.49 -19.59 23.38
N GLU A 204 10.98 -18.83 22.40
CA GLU A 204 11.46 -17.50 22.07
C GLU A 204 11.03 -16.49 23.16
N ASP A 205 11.93 -15.57 23.52
CA ASP A 205 11.63 -14.51 24.48
C ASP A 205 10.83 -13.41 23.78
N VAL A 206 9.73 -12.99 24.40
CA VAL A 206 8.77 -12.06 23.80
C VAL A 206 8.48 -10.91 24.75
N PRO A 207 8.03 -9.74 24.25
CA PRO A 207 7.65 -8.62 25.10
C PRO A 207 6.67 -9.06 26.19
N LYS A 208 6.91 -8.58 27.41
CA LYS A 208 5.99 -8.75 28.53
C LYS A 208 5.22 -7.46 28.74
N GLN A 209 3.96 -7.59 29.10
CA GLN A 209 3.10 -6.47 29.50
C GLN A 209 2.39 -6.81 30.81
N ASN A 210 1.89 -5.79 31.51
CA ASN A 210 1.13 -6.03 32.73
C ASN A 210 -0.20 -6.71 32.40
N LEU A 211 -0.53 -7.74 33.18
CA LEU A 211 -1.84 -8.38 33.15
C LEU A 211 -2.65 -7.91 34.36
N TYR A 212 -3.91 -7.57 34.13
CA TYR A 212 -4.84 -7.13 35.16
C TYR A 212 -5.99 -8.10 35.25
N ARG A 213 -6.47 -8.36 36.47
CA ARG A 213 -7.81 -8.92 36.65
C ARG A 213 -8.77 -7.75 36.84
N VAL A 214 -9.69 -7.60 35.90
CA VAL A 214 -10.71 -6.54 35.90
C VAL A 214 -12.06 -7.16 36.22
N ARG A 215 -12.75 -6.60 37.22
CA ARG A 215 -14.08 -7.00 37.64
C ARG A 215 -15.14 -6.13 36.96
N PHE A 216 -16.07 -6.77 36.28
CA PHE A 216 -17.22 -6.15 35.65
C PHE A 216 -18.49 -6.54 36.40
N GLU A 217 -19.41 -5.61 36.58
CA GLU A 217 -20.78 -5.99 36.93
C GLU A 217 -21.42 -6.70 35.75
N SER A 218 -22.18 -7.77 36.00
CA SER A 218 -22.82 -8.53 34.92
C SER A 218 -23.75 -7.64 34.07
N ALA A 219 -24.41 -6.66 34.69
CA ALA A 219 -25.23 -5.68 33.98
C ALA A 219 -24.44 -4.77 33.02
N ALA A 220 -23.14 -4.55 33.29
CA ALA A 220 -22.26 -3.78 32.41
C ALA A 220 -21.82 -4.57 31.16
N LEU A 221 -21.85 -5.91 31.23
CA LEU A 221 -21.55 -6.79 30.11
C LEU A 221 -22.80 -7.21 29.33
N TRP A 222 -23.93 -7.37 30.03
CA TRP A 222 -25.20 -7.86 29.49
C TRP A 222 -26.35 -6.97 29.96
N PRO A 223 -26.80 -6.00 29.15
CA PRO A 223 -27.90 -5.12 29.50
C PRO A 223 -29.20 -5.86 29.86
N GLU A 224 -29.42 -7.06 29.31
CA GLU A 224 -30.60 -7.89 29.58
C GLU A 224 -30.52 -8.61 30.94
N ALA A 225 -29.34 -8.66 31.58
CA ALA A 225 -29.14 -9.30 32.88
C ALA A 225 -29.60 -8.42 34.07
N ALA A 226 -30.12 -7.21 33.81
CA ALA A 226 -30.34 -6.21 34.84
C ALA A 226 -31.77 -6.19 35.39
N ALA A 227 -32.05 -7.00 36.42
CA ALA A 227 -33.09 -6.68 37.41
C ALA A 227 -32.98 -7.41 38.77
N SER A 228 -31.78 -7.79 39.28
CA SER A 228 -31.54 -8.08 40.73
C SER A 228 -30.15 -8.66 41.08
N SER A 229 -29.23 -8.86 40.14
CA SER A 229 -27.98 -9.55 40.43
C SER A 229 -26.87 -8.59 40.90
N THR A 230 -26.22 -8.93 42.01
CA THR A 230 -24.91 -8.36 42.42
C THR A 230 -23.77 -9.16 41.80
N ASP A 231 -24.06 -9.90 40.72
CA ASP A 231 -23.14 -10.86 40.13
C ASP A 231 -22.08 -10.13 39.32
N THR A 232 -20.84 -10.55 39.48
CA THR A 232 -19.70 -9.94 38.82
C THR A 232 -18.89 -10.97 38.04
N VAL A 233 -18.21 -10.51 37.01
CA VAL A 233 -17.33 -11.32 36.17
C VAL A 233 -15.94 -10.74 36.24
N ASP A 234 -14.98 -11.55 36.66
CA ASP A 234 -13.57 -11.18 36.66
C ASP A 234 -12.94 -11.70 35.34
N VAL A 235 -12.29 -10.82 34.60
CA VAL A 235 -11.61 -11.14 33.33
C VAL A 235 -10.15 -10.69 33.42
N GLU A 236 -9.21 -11.55 33.06
CA GLU A 236 -7.82 -11.15 32.86
C GLU A 236 -7.66 -10.39 31.53
N VAL A 237 -7.23 -9.12 31.62
CA VAL A 237 -7.06 -8.22 30.48
C VAL A 237 -5.64 -7.65 30.50
N TYR A 238 -4.97 -7.73 29.34
CA TYR A 238 -3.62 -7.20 29.15
C TYR A 238 -3.64 -5.66 29.07
N GLU A 239 -2.62 -4.98 29.59
CA GLU A 239 -2.55 -3.51 29.71
C GLU A 239 -2.85 -2.75 28.41
N SER A 240 -2.38 -3.28 27.27
CA SER A 240 -2.59 -2.71 25.94
C SER A 240 -4.07 -2.62 25.53
N TRP A 241 -4.93 -3.43 26.15
CA TRP A 241 -6.37 -3.48 25.94
C TRP A 241 -7.17 -2.63 26.93
N LEU A 242 -6.50 -1.93 27.85
CA LEU A 242 -7.15 -1.06 28.84
C LEU A 242 -6.94 0.42 28.51
N ALA A 243 -7.97 1.20 28.77
CA ALA A 243 -7.95 2.65 28.81
C ALA A 243 -8.40 3.12 30.19
N ALA A 244 -7.89 4.27 30.64
CA ALA A 244 -8.47 4.94 31.80
C ALA A 244 -9.91 5.33 31.49
N ALA A 245 -10.83 5.19 32.45
CA ALA A 245 -12.15 5.76 32.30
C ALA A 245 -12.04 7.28 32.07
N PRO A 246 -12.80 7.86 31.13
CA PRO A 246 -12.65 9.27 30.79
C PRO A 246 -12.93 10.16 32.00
N THR A 247 -11.91 10.87 32.48
CA THR A 247 -12.05 12.10 33.26
C THR A 247 -12.02 13.29 32.30
N ALA A 248 -12.89 14.27 32.53
CA ALA A 248 -12.95 15.47 31.69
C ALA A 248 -11.59 16.22 31.71
N HIS A 249 -11.13 16.53 30.49
CA HIS A 249 -9.94 17.32 30.13
C HIS A 249 -8.57 16.63 30.25
N ASP A 250 -7.90 16.44 29.11
CA ASP A 250 -6.60 17.08 28.92
C ASP A 250 -6.31 17.33 27.43
N HIS A 251 -5.66 18.46 27.15
CA HIS A 251 -5.32 18.93 25.80
C HIS A 251 -3.93 18.41 25.41
N ASP A 252 -3.82 17.82 24.22
CA ASP A 252 -2.54 17.34 23.69
C ASP A 252 -1.61 18.51 23.35
N HIS A 253 -0.36 18.36 23.78
CA HIS A 253 0.76 19.25 23.47
C HIS A 253 1.18 19.12 22.00
N GLU A 254 1.17 20.24 21.29
CA GLU A 254 1.74 20.40 19.97
C GLU A 254 3.28 20.34 20.04
N HIS A 255 3.87 19.36 19.35
CA HIS A 255 5.26 19.39 18.92
C HIS A 255 5.31 19.65 17.41
N GLU A 256 6.37 20.36 17.02
CA GLU A 256 6.60 20.99 15.72
C GLU A 256 6.43 20.04 14.51
N ASP A 257 5.88 20.64 13.45
CA ASP A 257 5.15 20.07 12.31
C ASP A 257 6.00 19.15 11.39
N GLU A 258 6.03 17.86 11.69
CA GLU A 258 6.08 16.80 10.68
C GLU A 258 4.69 16.15 10.62
N GLY A 259 4.12 15.93 9.43
CA GLY A 259 2.76 15.39 9.27
C GLY A 259 2.46 14.14 10.11
N PRO A 260 1.17 13.77 10.31
CA PRO A 260 0.75 12.83 11.35
C PRO A 260 1.55 11.52 11.34
N TYR A 261 2.08 11.12 12.50
CA TYR A 261 2.81 9.87 12.67
C TYR A 261 1.86 8.67 12.57
N THR A 262 1.55 8.26 11.34
CA THR A 262 0.57 7.21 11.06
C THR A 262 1.09 5.82 11.47
N PRO A 263 0.21 4.84 11.72
CA PRO A 263 0.62 3.45 11.96
C PRO A 263 1.52 2.88 10.86
N ALA A 264 1.32 3.29 9.61
CA ALA A 264 2.12 2.83 8.48
C ALA A 264 3.49 3.51 8.40
N ARG A 265 3.62 4.77 8.85
CA ARG A 265 4.94 5.41 9.02
C ARG A 265 5.75 4.71 10.11
N ARG A 266 5.13 4.40 11.25
CA ARG A 266 5.74 3.58 12.32
C ARG A 266 6.20 2.22 11.80
N LEU A 267 5.37 1.56 10.99
CA LEU A 267 5.74 0.30 10.35
C LEU A 267 6.98 0.43 9.47
N ALA A 268 7.05 1.50 8.66
CA ALA A 268 8.19 1.73 7.79
C ALA A 268 9.48 1.87 8.61
N ASP A 269 9.43 2.59 9.74
CA ASP A 269 10.55 2.74 10.67
C ASP A 269 10.93 1.39 11.30
N GLN A 270 9.97 0.63 11.82
CA GLN A 270 10.18 -0.69 12.42
C GLN A 270 10.76 -1.70 11.43
N LEU A 271 10.23 -1.73 10.20
CA LEU A 271 10.73 -2.57 9.13
C LEU A 271 12.18 -2.21 8.80
N LEU A 272 12.46 -0.92 8.69
CA LEU A 272 13.81 -0.44 8.42
C LEU A 272 14.78 -0.89 9.54
N ASP A 273 14.43 -0.63 10.79
CA ASP A 273 15.28 -0.98 11.93
C ASP A 273 15.51 -2.50 12.01
N ALA A 274 14.46 -3.30 11.80
CA ALA A 274 14.57 -4.76 11.76
C ALA A 274 15.50 -5.24 10.63
N LEU A 275 15.35 -4.71 9.41
CA LEU A 275 16.20 -5.08 8.27
C LEU A 275 17.65 -4.63 8.46
N VAL A 276 17.89 -3.54 9.19
CA VAL A 276 19.24 -3.09 9.55
C VAL A 276 19.85 -3.99 10.62
N MET A 277 19.08 -4.37 11.65
CA MET A 277 19.53 -5.28 12.70
C MET A 277 19.87 -6.67 12.16
N GLU A 278 19.07 -7.18 11.23
CA GLU A 278 19.31 -8.46 10.55
C GLU A 278 20.41 -8.36 9.46
N GLY A 279 20.99 -7.17 9.24
CA GLY A 279 22.07 -6.95 8.28
C GLY A 279 21.66 -7.06 6.81
N VAL A 280 20.36 -7.05 6.52
CA VAL A 280 19.80 -7.11 5.15
C VAL A 280 20.11 -5.83 4.39
N VAL A 281 19.99 -4.68 5.06
CA VAL A 281 20.33 -3.36 4.52
C VAL A 281 21.14 -2.56 5.54
N SER A 282 21.92 -1.57 5.09
CA SER A 282 22.56 -0.60 5.96
C SER A 282 21.96 0.79 5.81
N ARG A 283 22.08 1.63 6.85
CA ARG A 283 21.62 3.03 6.79
C ARG A 283 22.35 3.83 5.70
N GLU A 284 23.62 3.52 5.44
CA GLU A 284 24.41 4.17 4.39
C GLU A 284 23.93 3.79 2.99
N GLU A 285 23.62 2.51 2.73
CA GLU A 285 23.03 2.08 1.46
C GLU A 285 21.72 2.81 1.17
N LEU A 286 20.87 3.00 2.19
CA LEU A 286 19.61 3.70 2.05
C LEU A 286 19.77 5.19 1.81
N ARG A 287 20.69 5.85 2.51
CA ARG A 287 21.04 7.25 2.26
C ARG A 287 21.45 7.44 0.79
N GLN A 288 22.35 6.60 0.29
CA GLN A 288 22.77 6.64 -1.12
C GLN A 288 21.62 6.33 -2.09
N ALA A 289 20.71 5.44 -1.72
CA ALA A 289 19.53 5.14 -2.55
C ALA A 289 18.54 6.32 -2.61
N VAL A 290 18.34 7.04 -1.50
CA VAL A 290 17.56 8.29 -1.48
C VAL A 290 18.21 9.33 -2.38
N GLU A 291 19.53 9.54 -2.26
CA GLU A 291 20.26 10.51 -3.09
C GLU A 291 20.15 10.20 -4.59
N ARG A 292 20.24 8.92 -4.97
CA ARG A 292 20.02 8.50 -6.36
C ARG A 292 18.59 8.77 -6.83
N LEU A 293 17.58 8.50 -5.99
CA LEU A 293 16.18 8.77 -6.33
C LEU A 293 15.90 10.26 -6.48
N ASP A 294 16.46 11.10 -5.60
CA ASP A 294 16.31 12.55 -5.67
C ASP A 294 17.02 13.12 -6.92
N ALA A 295 18.20 12.59 -7.26
CA ALA A 295 18.91 12.97 -8.49
C ALA A 295 18.10 12.61 -9.75
N ILE A 296 17.53 11.40 -9.81
CA ILE A 296 16.67 11.01 -10.94
C ILE A 296 15.37 11.85 -10.94
N GLY A 297 14.79 12.11 -9.78
CA GLY A 297 13.54 12.87 -9.66
C GLY A 297 13.65 14.32 -10.12
N THR A 298 14.86 14.89 -10.07
CA THR A 298 15.15 16.26 -10.52
C THR A 298 15.54 16.35 -12.00
N GLN A 299 15.96 15.23 -12.60
CA GLN A 299 16.31 15.15 -14.03
C GLN A 299 15.04 14.89 -14.86
N GLN A 300 14.56 15.92 -15.57
CA GLN A 300 13.50 15.79 -16.57
C GLN A 300 14.10 15.83 -17.97
N GLU A 301 14.34 14.65 -18.54
CA GLU A 301 14.96 14.51 -19.87
C GLU A 301 13.94 14.56 -21.02
N GLY A 302 12.65 14.35 -20.71
CA GLY A 302 11.55 14.38 -21.68
C GLY A 302 11.46 15.64 -22.55
N PRO A 303 11.66 16.86 -22.02
CA PRO A 303 11.67 18.08 -22.81
C PRO A 303 12.68 18.06 -23.97
N ARG A 304 13.86 17.44 -23.77
CA ARG A 304 14.88 17.31 -24.82
C ARG A 304 14.41 16.37 -25.94
N LEU A 305 13.76 15.25 -25.59
CA LEU A 305 13.18 14.33 -26.58
C LEU A 305 12.13 15.02 -27.45
N VAL A 306 11.22 15.76 -26.81
CA VAL A 306 10.13 16.48 -27.49
C VAL A 306 10.69 17.59 -28.38
N ALA A 307 11.59 18.42 -27.86
CA ALA A 307 12.17 19.52 -28.62
C ALA A 307 12.94 19.02 -29.85
N ARG A 308 13.76 17.97 -29.70
CA ARG A 308 14.48 17.33 -30.80
C ARG A 308 13.51 16.82 -31.87
N ALA A 309 12.42 16.16 -31.47
CA ALA A 309 11.40 15.67 -32.40
C ALA A 309 10.63 16.80 -33.11
N TRP A 310 10.55 18.00 -32.55
CA TRP A 310 9.92 19.15 -33.22
C TRP A 310 10.79 19.82 -34.28
N VAL A 311 12.11 19.64 -34.22
CA VAL A 311 13.06 20.25 -35.15
C VAL A 311 13.67 19.25 -36.14
N ASP A 312 13.58 17.95 -35.84
CA ASP A 312 14.15 16.88 -36.65
C ASP A 312 13.09 15.82 -36.99
N PRO A 313 12.59 15.81 -38.23
CA PRO A 313 11.59 14.85 -38.69
C PRO A 313 12.05 13.38 -38.62
N ASP A 314 13.34 13.10 -38.83
CA ASP A 314 13.87 11.74 -38.79
C ASP A 314 13.93 11.24 -37.34
N PHE A 315 14.38 12.10 -36.42
CA PHE A 315 14.33 11.81 -34.98
C PHE A 315 12.88 11.63 -34.50
N ARG A 316 11.93 12.45 -34.97
CA ARG A 316 10.50 12.28 -34.66
C ARG A 316 10.00 10.91 -35.11
N ASN A 317 10.34 10.50 -36.33
CA ASN A 317 9.95 9.19 -36.85
C ASN A 317 10.57 8.05 -36.03
N LEU A 318 11.82 8.20 -35.59
CA LEU A 318 12.46 7.26 -34.67
C LEU A 318 11.74 7.21 -33.32
N LEU A 319 11.48 8.37 -32.70
CA LEU A 319 10.80 8.48 -31.40
C LEU A 319 9.43 7.77 -31.40
N LEU A 320 8.65 7.93 -32.47
CA LEU A 320 7.33 7.30 -32.60
C LEU A 320 7.40 5.79 -32.89
N ARG A 321 8.49 5.32 -33.50
CA ARG A 321 8.70 3.90 -33.80
C ARG A 321 9.32 3.15 -32.61
N ASP A 322 10.33 3.74 -31.98
CA ASP A 322 11.14 3.18 -30.91
C ASP A 322 11.69 4.32 -30.03
N ALA A 323 10.90 4.70 -29.03
CA ALA A 323 11.27 5.80 -28.15
C ALA A 323 12.47 5.46 -27.25
N THR A 324 12.71 4.17 -26.97
CA THR A 324 13.90 3.73 -26.22
C THR A 324 15.16 3.99 -27.03
N ALA A 325 15.16 3.66 -28.32
CA ALA A 325 16.28 3.94 -29.22
C ALA A 325 16.50 5.46 -29.39
N ALA A 326 15.42 6.24 -29.57
CA ALA A 326 15.50 7.69 -29.66
C ALA A 326 16.12 8.32 -28.39
N ALA A 327 15.74 7.85 -27.21
CA ALA A 327 16.35 8.27 -25.95
C ALA A 327 17.85 7.94 -25.89
N GLY A 328 18.22 6.75 -26.38
CA GLY A 328 19.62 6.32 -26.50
C GLY A 328 20.49 7.24 -27.36
N GLU A 329 19.98 7.78 -28.48
CA GLU A 329 20.71 8.73 -29.32
C GLU A 329 21.10 10.03 -28.59
N LEU A 330 20.32 10.41 -27.57
CA LEU A 330 20.59 11.57 -26.72
C LEU A 330 21.38 11.23 -25.45
N GLY A 331 21.80 9.96 -25.29
CA GLY A 331 22.48 9.46 -24.09
C GLY A 331 21.55 9.28 -22.88
N ILE A 332 20.23 9.21 -23.09
CA ILE A 332 19.23 9.06 -22.04
C ILE A 332 18.89 7.58 -21.87
N ALA A 333 19.13 7.04 -20.68
CA ALA A 333 18.75 5.67 -20.36
C ALA A 333 17.27 5.59 -19.97
N ALA A 334 16.46 4.85 -20.72
CA ALA A 334 15.04 4.62 -20.41
C ALA A 334 14.88 3.62 -19.26
N VAL A 335 14.96 4.12 -18.02
CA VAL A 335 14.87 3.31 -16.80
C VAL A 335 13.78 3.80 -15.85
N ASN A 336 13.28 2.88 -15.03
CA ASN A 336 12.55 3.18 -13.80
C ASN A 336 13.47 2.97 -12.58
N SER A 337 12.95 3.23 -11.39
CA SER A 337 13.67 3.05 -10.12
C SER A 337 14.15 1.63 -9.86
N THR A 338 13.56 0.61 -10.51
CA THR A 338 13.81 -0.80 -10.21
C THR A 338 14.24 -1.65 -11.41
N ALA A 339 14.04 -1.16 -12.64
CA ALA A 339 14.33 -1.92 -13.86
C ALA A 339 14.38 -1.00 -15.09
N PRO A 340 15.03 -1.45 -16.20
CA PRO A 340 14.86 -0.84 -17.52
C PRO A 340 13.39 -0.83 -17.97
N THR A 341 13.04 0.12 -18.83
CA THR A 341 11.66 0.27 -19.35
C THR A 341 11.65 0.34 -20.85
N VAL A 342 10.59 -0.21 -21.46
CA VAL A 342 10.33 -0.01 -22.89
C VAL A 342 9.54 1.29 -23.04
N LEU A 343 10.21 2.36 -23.48
CA LEU A 343 9.58 3.66 -23.69
C LEU A 343 8.74 3.64 -24.96
N THR A 344 7.58 4.28 -24.95
CA THR A 344 6.68 4.37 -26.11
C THR A 344 6.13 5.78 -26.24
N ALA A 345 6.38 6.44 -27.36
CA ALA A 345 5.85 7.78 -27.62
C ALA A 345 4.50 7.71 -28.34
N VAL A 346 3.56 8.55 -27.92
CA VAL A 346 2.24 8.69 -28.54
C VAL A 346 2.00 10.15 -28.90
N GLU A 347 1.64 10.42 -30.15
CA GLU A 347 1.63 11.79 -30.67
C GLU A 347 0.25 12.46 -30.58
N ASN A 348 0.24 13.68 -30.05
CA ASN A 348 -0.89 14.58 -30.20
C ASN A 348 -0.93 15.18 -31.61
N THR A 349 -2.09 15.10 -32.26
CA THR A 349 -2.34 15.61 -33.61
C THR A 349 -3.52 16.59 -33.57
N PRO A 350 -3.83 17.31 -34.67
CA PRO A 350 -5.01 18.17 -34.70
C PRO A 350 -6.33 17.44 -34.40
N SER A 351 -6.39 16.12 -34.59
CA SER A 351 -7.61 15.30 -34.38
C SER A 351 -7.50 14.31 -33.22
N VAL A 352 -6.36 14.22 -32.52
CA VAL A 352 -6.14 13.28 -31.41
C VAL A 352 -5.35 13.92 -30.28
N HIS A 353 -5.90 13.86 -29.06
CA HIS A 353 -5.21 14.18 -27.81
C HIS A 353 -5.00 12.91 -26.99
N ASN A 354 -3.79 12.64 -26.54
CA ASN A 354 -3.43 11.46 -25.75
C ASN A 354 -3.37 11.82 -24.26
N LEU A 355 -3.79 10.88 -23.40
CA LEU A 355 -3.69 10.97 -21.95
C LEU A 355 -3.12 9.66 -21.40
N ILE A 356 -2.19 9.71 -20.45
CA ILE A 356 -1.53 8.54 -19.87
C ILE A 356 -2.01 8.29 -18.44
N VAL A 357 -2.16 7.01 -18.07
CA VAL A 357 -2.54 6.56 -16.72
C VAL A 357 -1.95 5.17 -16.40
N CYS A 358 -1.84 4.78 -15.12
CA CYS A 358 -1.83 3.37 -14.69
C CYS A 358 -3.03 3.14 -13.78
N THR A 359 -4.11 2.54 -14.28
CA THR A 359 -5.32 2.28 -13.47
C THR A 359 -5.04 1.31 -12.32
N LEU A 360 -4.12 0.36 -12.47
CA LEU A 360 -3.82 -0.65 -11.46
C LEU A 360 -2.84 -0.17 -10.37
N CYS A 361 -2.11 0.92 -10.62
CA CYS A 361 -0.89 1.22 -9.88
C CYS A 361 -0.45 2.70 -9.97
N SER A 362 0.70 2.92 -10.60
CA SER A 362 1.45 4.17 -10.74
C SER A 362 2.56 4.06 -11.81
N CYS A 363 2.50 3.11 -12.75
CA CYS A 363 3.51 2.93 -13.80
C CYS A 363 3.81 4.26 -14.51
N TYR A 364 5.08 4.64 -14.56
CA TYR A 364 5.53 5.97 -14.98
C TYR A 364 6.98 5.94 -15.50
N PRO A 365 7.35 6.70 -16.56
CA PRO A 365 8.72 6.75 -17.07
C PRO A 365 9.62 7.69 -16.24
N LEU A 366 10.08 7.20 -15.09
CA LEU A 366 10.83 7.98 -14.09
C LEU A 366 12.06 8.73 -14.64
N SER A 367 12.92 8.07 -15.41
CA SER A 367 14.11 8.72 -16.02
C SER A 367 13.79 9.80 -17.04
N ILE A 368 12.56 9.83 -17.56
CA ILE A 368 12.16 10.78 -18.60
C ILE A 368 11.42 11.96 -17.98
N LEU A 369 10.55 11.70 -17.00
CA LEU A 369 9.62 12.69 -16.47
C LEU A 369 9.85 13.05 -14.99
N GLY A 370 10.88 12.48 -14.36
CA GLY A 370 11.11 12.61 -12.92
C GLY A 370 10.10 11.82 -12.09
N LEU A 371 9.98 12.15 -10.80
CA LEU A 371 9.03 11.47 -9.92
C LEU A 371 7.58 11.79 -10.32
N SER A 372 6.75 10.75 -10.41
CA SER A 372 5.32 10.92 -10.70
C SER A 372 4.67 11.84 -9.66
N PRO A 373 3.79 12.77 -10.05
CA PRO A 373 3.11 13.64 -9.09
C PRO A 373 2.11 12.85 -8.21
N PRO A 374 1.78 13.33 -7.00
CA PRO A 374 0.84 12.66 -6.11
C PRO A 374 -0.53 12.38 -6.76
N TRP A 375 -1.05 13.32 -7.54
CA TRP A 375 -2.34 13.19 -8.22
C TRP A 375 -2.36 12.04 -9.23
N TYR A 376 -1.24 11.74 -9.91
CA TYR A 376 -1.15 10.65 -10.89
C TYR A 376 -1.34 9.28 -10.22
N LYS A 377 -0.84 9.14 -8.99
CA LYS A 377 -0.95 7.92 -8.17
C LYS A 377 -2.30 7.78 -7.47
N SER A 378 -3.07 8.87 -7.41
CA SER A 378 -4.34 8.91 -6.71
C SER A 378 -5.37 8.00 -7.37
N ARG A 379 -6.23 7.40 -6.53
CA ARG A 379 -7.34 6.57 -7.03
C ARG A 379 -8.32 7.38 -7.88
N VAL A 380 -8.51 8.66 -7.56
CA VAL A 380 -9.43 9.57 -8.24
C VAL A 380 -9.00 9.81 -9.68
N PHE A 381 -7.74 10.22 -9.91
CA PHE A 381 -7.22 10.42 -11.26
C PHE A 381 -7.29 9.12 -12.07
N ARG A 382 -6.80 8.01 -11.48
CA ARG A 382 -6.76 6.69 -12.12
C ARG A 382 -8.14 6.20 -12.56
N ALA A 383 -9.15 6.37 -11.70
CA ALA A 383 -10.53 5.99 -12.00
C ALA A 383 -11.14 6.85 -13.11
N ARG A 384 -10.99 8.18 -12.99
CA ARG A 384 -11.63 9.15 -13.88
C ARG A 384 -10.99 9.21 -15.26
N ALA A 385 -9.67 9.00 -15.36
CA ALA A 385 -8.94 9.10 -16.62
C ALA A 385 -9.47 8.16 -17.71
N VAL A 386 -9.83 6.92 -17.36
CA VAL A 386 -10.36 5.94 -18.32
C VAL A 386 -11.89 6.02 -18.52
N ARG A 387 -12.59 6.83 -17.72
CA ARG A 387 -14.06 6.87 -17.69
C ARG A 387 -14.65 8.17 -18.20
N GLU A 388 -14.06 9.30 -17.80
CA GLU A 388 -14.52 10.63 -18.15
C GLU A 388 -13.35 11.59 -18.47
N PRO A 389 -12.40 11.20 -19.36
CA PRO A 389 -11.16 11.94 -19.58
C PRO A 389 -11.36 13.40 -19.95
N ARG A 390 -12.34 13.74 -20.81
CA ARG A 390 -12.65 15.13 -21.18
C ARG A 390 -13.06 15.97 -19.98
N ARG A 391 -13.90 15.40 -19.11
CA ARG A 391 -14.42 16.08 -17.92
C ARG A 391 -13.33 16.21 -16.85
N LEU A 392 -12.52 15.17 -16.67
CA LEU A 392 -11.35 15.21 -15.80
C LEU A 392 -10.40 16.34 -16.22
N LEU A 393 -10.02 16.39 -17.49
CA LEU A 393 -9.09 17.40 -18.03
C LEU A 393 -9.65 18.83 -17.87
N SER A 394 -10.93 19.03 -18.18
CA SER A 394 -11.53 20.36 -18.09
C SER A 394 -11.72 20.84 -16.65
N GLN A 395 -12.17 19.96 -15.74
CA GLN A 395 -12.50 20.35 -14.37
C GLN A 395 -11.28 20.45 -13.45
N GLU A 396 -10.31 19.56 -13.60
CA GLU A 396 -9.18 19.46 -12.66
C GLU A 396 -7.90 20.10 -13.21
N PHE A 397 -7.73 20.17 -14.53
CA PHE A 397 -6.53 20.69 -15.19
C PHE A 397 -6.79 21.94 -16.05
N GLY A 398 -8.04 22.39 -16.14
CA GLY A 398 -8.41 23.57 -16.95
C GLY A 398 -8.26 23.36 -18.47
N LEU A 399 -8.15 22.11 -18.92
CA LEU A 399 -7.93 21.77 -20.33
C LEU A 399 -9.22 21.27 -20.99
N ALA A 400 -9.91 22.17 -21.70
CA ALA A 400 -11.07 21.81 -22.51
C ALA A 400 -10.64 21.28 -23.89
N ILE A 401 -10.83 19.98 -24.13
CA ILE A 401 -10.57 19.37 -25.44
C ILE A 401 -11.81 19.48 -26.33
N PRO A 402 -11.72 20.06 -27.55
CA PRO A 402 -12.84 20.19 -28.48
C PRO A 402 -13.51 18.85 -28.81
N ASP A 403 -14.82 18.87 -29.06
CA ASP A 403 -15.63 17.66 -29.27
C ASP A 403 -15.20 16.84 -30.51
N ASP A 404 -14.68 17.51 -31.53
CA ASP A 404 -14.17 16.93 -32.78
C ASP A 404 -12.75 16.33 -32.65
N VAL A 405 -12.04 16.61 -31.56
CA VAL A 405 -10.72 16.03 -31.27
C VAL A 405 -10.89 14.76 -30.43
N ALA A 406 -10.46 13.59 -30.92
CA ALA A 406 -10.56 12.34 -30.18
C ALA A 406 -9.62 12.33 -28.96
N VAL A 407 -10.10 11.91 -27.79
CA VAL A 407 -9.23 11.66 -26.62
C VAL A 407 -8.88 10.18 -26.54
N ARG A 408 -7.59 9.85 -26.58
CA ARG A 408 -7.05 8.49 -26.49
C ARG A 408 -6.32 8.30 -25.17
N VAL A 409 -6.85 7.44 -24.31
CA VAL A 409 -6.26 7.14 -23.00
C VAL A 409 -5.38 5.91 -23.12
N HIS A 410 -4.13 6.00 -22.67
CA HIS A 410 -3.14 4.92 -22.66
C HIS A 410 -2.96 4.43 -21.23
N ASP A 411 -3.48 3.24 -20.94
CA ASP A 411 -3.38 2.61 -19.63
C ASP A 411 -2.15 1.70 -19.57
N SER A 412 -1.24 2.02 -18.64
CA SER A 412 0.09 1.42 -18.52
C SER A 412 0.05 0.12 -17.70
N THR A 413 -0.63 -0.89 -18.23
CA THR A 413 -0.90 -2.17 -17.56
C THR A 413 0.20 -3.22 -17.74
N ALA A 414 1.12 -3.00 -18.69
CA ALA A 414 2.23 -3.89 -19.01
C ALA A 414 3.59 -3.19 -18.82
N ASP A 415 4.64 -3.69 -19.46
CA ASP A 415 6.01 -3.18 -19.32
C ASP A 415 6.33 -1.94 -20.18
N LEU A 416 5.38 -1.51 -21.01
CA LEU A 416 5.48 -0.27 -21.77
C LEU A 416 5.31 0.94 -20.84
N ARG A 417 6.10 2.00 -21.07
CA ARG A 417 5.94 3.29 -20.42
C ARG A 417 5.71 4.34 -21.48
N TYR A 418 4.54 4.97 -21.42
CA TYR A 418 4.14 5.96 -22.41
C TYR A 418 4.71 7.33 -22.09
N ILE A 419 5.00 8.10 -23.13
CA ILE A 419 5.14 9.57 -23.09
C ILE A 419 4.31 10.18 -24.23
N VAL A 420 3.67 11.31 -23.96
CA VAL A 420 3.00 12.09 -25.00
C VAL A 420 4.05 12.93 -25.72
N LEU A 421 4.06 12.89 -27.05
CA LEU A 421 4.70 13.92 -27.88
C LEU A 421 3.66 15.02 -28.11
N PRO A 422 3.71 16.15 -27.38
CA PRO A 422 2.77 17.23 -27.55
C PRO A 422 2.97 17.93 -28.90
N ARG A 423 1.95 18.68 -29.34
CA ARG A 423 2.06 19.52 -30.52
C ARG A 423 2.97 20.72 -30.24
N ARG A 424 3.81 21.07 -31.20
CA ARG A 424 4.59 22.32 -31.17
C ARG A 424 3.63 23.52 -31.20
N PRO A 425 3.78 24.50 -30.29
CA PRO A 425 3.00 25.73 -30.33
C PRO A 425 3.28 26.55 -31.60
N ALA A 426 2.25 27.22 -32.13
CA ALA A 426 2.41 28.16 -33.24
C ALA A 426 3.22 29.40 -32.78
N GLY A 427 3.90 30.08 -33.71
CA GLY A 427 4.71 31.27 -33.36
C GLY A 427 6.10 30.93 -32.81
N THR A 428 6.46 29.64 -32.79
CA THR A 428 7.77 29.16 -32.36
C THR A 428 8.71 28.87 -33.54
N GLU A 429 8.36 29.32 -34.75
CA GLU A 429 9.16 29.09 -35.96
C GLU A 429 10.57 29.68 -35.79
N GLY A 430 11.60 28.89 -36.12
CA GLY A 430 13.01 29.30 -35.99
C GLY A 430 13.58 29.34 -34.57
N TRP A 431 12.79 29.01 -33.54
CA TRP A 431 13.29 28.90 -32.16
C TRP A 431 14.36 27.82 -32.04
N SER A 432 15.30 28.02 -31.11
CA SER A 432 16.32 27.01 -30.80
C SER A 432 15.69 25.79 -30.12
N GLU A 433 16.37 24.65 -30.19
CA GLU A 433 15.93 23.43 -29.49
C GLU A 433 15.83 23.64 -27.97
N ALA A 434 16.72 24.45 -27.39
CA ALA A 434 16.70 24.77 -25.96
C ALA A 434 15.47 25.62 -25.58
N ASP A 435 15.14 26.63 -26.38
CA ASP A 435 13.95 27.46 -26.14
C ASP A 435 12.66 26.65 -26.30
N LEU A 436 12.63 25.74 -27.28
CA LEU A 436 11.51 24.81 -27.46
C LEU A 436 11.36 23.84 -26.29
N ALA A 437 12.46 23.30 -25.77
CA ALA A 437 12.42 22.41 -24.61
C ALA A 437 11.83 23.10 -23.37
N ALA A 438 12.07 24.41 -23.19
CA ALA A 438 11.51 25.18 -22.08
C ALA A 438 9.97 25.28 -22.10
N LEU A 439 9.32 25.06 -23.25
CA LEU A 439 7.85 25.03 -23.39
C LEU A 439 7.24 23.68 -22.99
N VAL A 440 8.06 22.64 -22.90
CA VAL A 440 7.61 21.28 -22.65
C VAL A 440 7.64 21.02 -21.14
N THR A 441 6.47 20.75 -20.57
CA THR A 441 6.34 20.42 -19.15
C THR A 441 6.02 18.94 -18.96
N ARG A 442 6.27 18.41 -17.76
CA ARG A 442 5.83 17.08 -17.34
C ARG A 442 4.36 16.82 -17.70
N ASP A 443 3.49 17.79 -17.45
CA ASP A 443 2.05 17.66 -17.67
C ASP A 443 1.68 17.59 -19.16
N THR A 444 2.41 18.30 -20.04
CA THR A 444 2.24 18.16 -21.50
C THR A 444 2.62 16.77 -22.00
N MET A 445 3.60 16.13 -21.35
CA MET A 445 4.06 14.78 -21.68
C MET A 445 3.24 13.67 -21.00
N ILE A 446 2.40 13.99 -20.01
CA ILE A 446 1.36 13.09 -19.48
C ILE A 446 0.06 13.22 -20.31
N GLY A 447 -0.17 14.41 -20.88
CA GLY A 447 -1.39 14.75 -21.60
C GLY A 447 -2.44 15.48 -20.76
N THR A 448 -2.04 16.05 -19.61
CA THR A 448 -2.92 16.88 -18.75
C THR A 448 -2.84 18.37 -19.07
N ALA A 449 -1.88 18.77 -19.90
CA ALA A 449 -1.72 20.13 -20.40
C ALA A 449 -1.36 20.13 -21.91
N VAL A 450 -1.31 21.32 -22.49
CA VAL A 450 -0.76 21.58 -23.84
C VAL A 450 0.38 22.59 -23.73
N CYS A 451 1.34 22.51 -24.64
CA CYS A 451 2.39 23.52 -24.74
C CYS A 451 1.75 24.84 -25.22
N ASN A 452 2.14 25.96 -24.60
CA ASN A 452 1.66 27.30 -24.93
C ASN A 452 2.83 28.22 -25.25
#